data_AF-A0A5C7MCF5-F1
#
_entry.id   AF-A0A5C7MCF5-F1
#
_cell.length_a   1.000
_cell.length_b   1.000
_cell.length_c   1.000
_cell.angle_alpha   90.00
_cell.angle_beta   90.00
_cell.angle_gamma   90.00
#
_symmetry.space_group_name_H-M   'P 1'
#
loop_
_entity.id
_entity.type
_entity.pdbx_description
1 polymer ?
#
loop_
_entity_poly.entity_id
_entity_poly.type
_entity_poly.pdbx_seq_one_letter_code
_entity_poly.pdbx_strand_id
1 'polypeptide(L)'
;MFVYPFGRRHPPFKFSVKGGRLMISGCWNRFPQVKGHPGFADLAAMLDLDENGAETIVSVAGLDADKLWEVGENVSRAINA
;
A
#
# COMPACT_ATOMS: atom_id res chain seq x y z
N MET A 1 -6.29 8.61 -4.41
CA MET A 1 -7.33 8.03 -3.54
C MET A 1 -6.67 7.08 -2.55
N PHE A 2 -6.82 7.30 -1.25
CA PHE A 2 -6.39 6.34 -0.23
C PHE A 2 -7.39 5.20 -0.15
N VAL A 3 -6.89 3.98 0.07
CA VAL A 3 -7.76 2.82 0.29
C VAL A 3 -7.76 2.51 1.78
N TYR A 4 -8.94 2.51 2.39
CA TYR A 4 -9.13 2.22 3.80
C TYR A 4 -9.98 0.94 3.93
N PRO A 5 -9.38 -0.26 3.88
CA PRO A 5 -10.11 -1.50 4.05
C PRO A 5 -10.93 -1.47 5.35
N PHE A 6 -12.24 -1.66 5.22
CA PHE A 6 -13.20 -1.61 6.32
C PHE A 6 -13.18 -0.33 7.17
N GLY A 7 -12.72 0.80 6.61
CA GLY A 7 -12.71 2.09 7.31
C GLY A 7 -11.70 2.19 8.46
N ARG A 8 -10.66 1.35 8.49
CA ARG A 8 -9.59 1.44 9.50
C ARG A 8 -8.82 2.76 9.42
N ARG A 9 -8.11 3.14 10.48
CA ARG A 9 -7.51 4.46 10.66
C ARG A 9 -6.37 4.77 9.68
N HIS A 10 -5.52 3.79 9.41
CA HIS A 10 -4.32 3.93 8.57
C HIS A 10 -4.47 3.09 7.29
N PRO A 11 -4.25 3.69 6.11
CA PRO A 11 -4.40 2.98 4.85
C PRO A 11 -3.10 2.20 4.51
N PRO A 12 -3.19 1.01 3.90
CA PRO A 12 -2.03 0.28 3.40
C PRO A 12 -1.38 0.99 2.20
N PHE A 13 -2.21 1.52 1.28
CA PHE A 13 -1.77 2.14 0.03
C PHE A 13 -2.75 3.20 -0.48
N LYS A 14 -2.31 3.91 -1.52
CA LYS A 14 -3.13 4.84 -2.28
C LYS A 14 -2.96 4.61 -3.77
N PHE A 15 -4.00 4.99 -4.52
CA PHE A 15 -3.95 5.13 -5.97
C PHE A 15 -3.77 6.58 -6.41
N SER A 16 -3.13 6.77 -7.56
CA SER A 16 -3.09 8.03 -8.29
C SER A 16 -3.15 7.77 -9.79
N VAL A 17 -3.38 8.81 -10.60
CA VAL A 17 -3.32 8.70 -12.06
C VAL A 17 -2.15 9.54 -12.55
N LYS A 18 -1.30 8.96 -13.40
CA LYS A 18 -0.17 9.65 -14.03
C LYS A 18 -0.09 9.24 -15.49
N GLY A 19 -0.18 10.21 -16.41
CA GLY A 19 -0.12 9.93 -17.86
C GLY A 19 -1.19 8.94 -18.34
N GLY A 20 -2.41 9.03 -17.81
CA GLY A 20 -3.52 8.14 -18.16
C GLY A 20 -3.42 6.73 -17.58
N ARG A 21 -2.39 6.43 -16.77
CA ARG A 21 -2.22 5.12 -16.11
C ARG A 21 -2.58 5.21 -14.63
N LEU A 22 -3.25 4.17 -14.15
CA LEU A 22 -3.49 3.98 -12.72
C LEU A 22 -2.19 3.53 -12.05
N MET A 23 -1.84 4.21 -10.97
CA MET A 23 -0.61 4.01 -10.22
C MET A 23 -0.92 3.71 -8.76
N ILE A 24 -0.04 2.98 -8.09
CA ILE A 24 -0.13 2.62 -6.68
C ILE A 24 1.14 3.02 -5.93
N SER A 25 1.01 3.42 -4.67
CA SER A 25 2.12 3.46 -3.71
C SER A 25 1.65 3.07 -2.32
N GLY A 26 2.53 2.45 -1.55
CA GLY A 26 2.27 2.18 -0.14
C GLY A 26 2.27 3.44 0.72
N CYS A 27 1.86 3.31 1.99
CA CYS A 27 1.76 4.42 2.93
C CYS A 27 2.76 4.34 4.10
N TRP A 28 3.77 3.47 4.01
CA TRP A 28 4.78 3.18 5.05
C TRP A 28 5.66 4.37 5.47
N ASN A 29 5.68 5.47 4.71
CA ASN A 29 6.40 6.70 5.08
C ASN A 29 5.50 7.91 5.35
N ARG A 30 4.18 7.75 5.20
CA ARG A 30 3.24 8.88 5.11
C ARG A 30 2.61 9.25 6.44
N PHE A 31 2.39 8.26 7.32
CA PHE A 31 1.70 8.45 8.60
C PHE A 31 2.67 8.19 9.74
N PRO A 32 3.01 9.19 10.57
CA PRO A 32 4.03 9.04 11.63
C PRO A 32 3.77 7.87 12.60
N GLN A 33 2.50 7.55 12.87
CA GLN A 33 2.10 6.52 13.83
C GLN A 33 2.42 5.09 13.35
N VAL A 34 2.51 4.87 12.04
CA VAL A 34 2.75 3.56 11.43
C VAL A 34 3.96 3.59 10.51
N LYS A 35 4.80 4.61 10.64
CA LYS A 35 5.97 4.78 9.77
C LYS A 35 6.94 3.61 9.97
N GLY A 36 7.36 2.97 8.89
CA GLY A 36 8.28 1.82 8.93
C GLY A 36 7.69 0.59 9.64
N HIS A 37 6.37 0.47 9.74
CA HIS A 37 5.75 -0.67 10.39
C HIS A 37 5.99 -1.96 9.57
N PRO A 38 6.44 -3.07 10.18
CA PRO A 38 6.79 -4.30 9.45
C PRO A 38 5.59 -4.94 8.73
N GLY A 39 4.36 -4.62 9.17
CA GLY A 39 3.13 -5.04 8.50
C GLY A 39 2.98 -4.55 7.05
N PHE A 40 3.83 -3.65 6.56
CA PHE A 40 3.86 -3.24 5.16
C PHE A 40 4.66 -4.18 4.24
N ALA A 41 5.43 -5.13 4.79
CA ALA A 41 6.36 -5.97 4.03
C ALA A 41 5.69 -6.74 2.87
N ASP A 42 4.51 -7.33 3.11
CA ASP A 42 3.79 -8.09 2.07
C ASP A 42 3.40 -7.21 0.87
N LEU A 43 2.98 -5.97 1.14
CA LEU A 43 2.66 -5.01 0.09
C LEU A 43 3.92 -4.53 -0.62
N ALA A 44 5.01 -4.29 0.10
CA ALA A 44 6.28 -3.88 -0.50
C ALA A 44 6.80 -4.98 -1.45
N ALA A 45 6.80 -6.24 -1.00
CA ALA A 45 7.18 -7.39 -1.81
C ALA A 45 6.30 -7.55 -3.07
N MET A 46 4.98 -7.37 -2.96
CA MET A 46 4.07 -7.39 -4.13
C MET A 46 4.41 -6.33 -5.17
N LEU A 47 4.90 -5.16 -4.72
CA LEU A 47 5.24 -4.04 -5.59
C LEU A 47 6.70 -4.05 -6.06
N ASP A 48 7.47 -5.08 -5.70
CA ASP A 48 8.92 -5.16 -5.90
C ASP A 48 9.66 -3.95 -5.28
N LEU A 49 9.28 -3.62 -4.04
CA LEU A 49 9.79 -2.50 -3.25
C LEU A 49 10.24 -2.97 -1.85
N ASP A 50 10.88 -2.05 -1.12
CA ASP A 50 11.26 -2.19 0.28
C ASP A 50 10.44 -1.21 1.14
N GLU A 51 9.77 -1.71 2.17
CA GLU A 51 8.95 -0.90 3.09
C GLU A 51 9.79 0.08 3.94
N ASN A 52 11.09 -0.15 4.05
CA ASN A 52 12.05 0.75 4.71
C ASN A 52 12.63 1.79 3.74
N GLY A 53 12.41 1.59 2.44
CA GLY A 53 12.83 2.47 1.37
C GLY A 53 11.91 3.66 1.13
N ALA A 54 12.17 4.43 0.07
CA ALA A 54 11.33 5.55 -0.33
C ALA A 54 9.92 5.08 -0.75
N GLU A 55 8.91 5.93 -0.54
CA GLU A 55 7.55 5.70 -1.08
C GLU A 55 7.57 5.84 -2.61
N THR A 56 7.83 4.72 -3.31
CA THR A 56 7.87 4.66 -4.78
C THR A 56 6.47 4.45 -5.34
N ILE A 57 6.15 5.17 -6.42
CA ILE A 57 4.89 5.04 -7.16
C ILE A 57 5.13 4.12 -8.37
N VAL A 58 4.39 3.03 -8.46
CA VAL A 58 4.49 2.05 -9.54
C VAL A 58 3.15 1.87 -10.27
N SER A 59 3.19 1.32 -11.48
CA SER A 59 1.99 1.02 -12.26
C SER A 59 1.24 -0.17 -11.66
N VAL A 60 -0.09 -0.14 -11.63
CA VAL A 60 -0.88 -1.32 -11.25
C VAL A 60 -1.02 -2.34 -12.37
N ALA A 61 -0.60 -2.00 -13.59
CA ALA A 61 -0.70 -2.88 -14.74
C ALA A 61 0.05 -4.20 -14.48
N GLY A 62 -0.66 -5.33 -14.63
CA GLY A 62 -0.12 -6.67 -14.39
C GLY A 62 -0.32 -7.18 -12.96
N LEU A 63 -0.82 -6.35 -12.03
CA LEU A 63 -1.24 -6.82 -10.71
C LEU A 63 -2.60 -7.52 -10.79
N ASP A 64 -2.73 -8.62 -10.05
CA ASP A 64 -4.02 -9.25 -9.79
C ASP A 64 -4.82 -8.42 -8.76
N ALA A 65 -6.06 -8.07 -9.11
CA ALA A 65 -6.87 -7.17 -8.29
C ALA A 65 -7.34 -7.82 -6.98
N ASP A 66 -7.69 -9.11 -7.02
CA ASP A 66 -8.15 -9.84 -5.83
C ASP A 66 -6.98 -10.07 -4.88
N LYS A 67 -5.79 -10.38 -5.42
CA LYS A 67 -4.58 -10.52 -4.61
C LYS A 67 -4.15 -9.20 -4.00
N LEU A 68 -4.22 -8.10 -4.75
CA LEU A 68 -3.95 -6.76 -4.23
C LEU A 68 -4.92 -6.40 -3.09
N TRP A 69 -6.21 -6.75 -3.22
CA TRP A 69 -7.18 -6.54 -2.16
C TRP A 69 -6.85 -7.35 -0.91
N GLU A 70 -6.56 -8.64 -1.06
CA GLU A 70 -6.18 -9.54 0.04
C GLU A 70 -4.96 -9.01 0.81
N VAL A 71 -3.88 -8.67 0.09
CA VAL A 71 -2.65 -8.12 0.71
C VAL A 71 -2.91 -6.76 1.34
N GLY A 72 -3.67 -5.89 0.68
CA GLY A 72 -4.11 -4.62 1.26
C GLY A 72 -4.86 -4.78 2.57
N GLU A 73 -5.77 -5.75 2.63
CA GLU A 73 -6.56 -6.06 3.82
C GLU A 73 -5.69 -6.55 4.97
N ASN A 74 -4.75 -7.47 4.69
CA ASN A 74 -3.80 -8.00 5.66
C ASN A 74 -2.90 -6.90 6.23
N VAL A 75 -2.31 -6.07 5.38
CA VAL A 75 -1.50 -4.91 5.80
C VAL A 75 -2.35 -3.96 6.62
N SER A 76 -3.58 -3.68 6.18
CA SER A 76 -4.51 -2.82 6.90
C SER A 76 -4.84 -3.34 8.30
N ARG A 77 -5.00 -4.65 8.49
CA ARG A 77 -5.14 -5.24 9.84
C ARG A 77 -3.87 -5.04 10.66
N ALA A 78 -2.71 -5.35 10.08
CA ALA A 78 -1.43 -5.33 10.80
C ALA A 78 -1.07 -3.93 11.33
N ILE A 79 -1.23 -2.88 10.51
CA ILE A 79 -0.83 -1.51 10.89
C ILE A 79 -1.88 -0.79 11.76
N ASN A 80 -3.04 -1.40 12.00
CA ASN A 80 -4.14 -0.82 12.79
C ASN A 80 -4.51 -1.71 13.99
N ALA A 81 -3.66 -2.67 14.37
CA ALA A 81 -3.86 -3.53 15.53
C ALA A 81 -3.63 -2.77 16.85
#